data_AF-E8UBB5-F1
#
_entry.id   AF-E8UBB5-F1
#
_cell.length_a   1.000
_cell.length_b   1.000
_cell.length_c   1.000
_cell.angle_alpha   90.00
_cell.angle_beta   90.00
_cell.angle_gamma   90.00
#
_symmetry.space_group_name_H-M   'P 1'
#
loop_
_entity.id
_entity.type
_entity.pdbx_description
1 polymer ?
#
loop_
_entity_poly.entity_id
_entity_poly.type
_entity_poly.pdbx_seq_one_letter_code
_entity_poly.pdbx_strand_id
1 'polypeptide(L)'
;MLATPRRAPPALLRPGALLGAYLALHVTLSAIGAVTGVPAPPNVAGALIGAYRNVSGAGETYGFFSPSIPDQISARLQVTDAQGRTRTRTFGFGHSEFDSHVSTLMLATQKLRTYDLLARTLATYALNDAPDAVRVRVVLTDHLVPSMRAARTGARTRTHDFYDATFTLKGDAR
;
A
#
# COMPACT_ATOMS: atom_id res chain seq x y z
N MET A 1 34.21 40.61 -52.39
CA MET A 1 34.24 39.67 -51.26
C MET A 1 32.93 39.80 -50.50
N LEU A 2 31.96 38.92 -50.74
CA LEU A 2 30.66 38.92 -50.06
C LEU A 2 30.79 38.10 -48.76
N ALA A 3 30.61 38.75 -47.62
CA ALA A 3 30.58 38.08 -46.32
C ALA A 3 29.25 37.33 -46.16
N THR A 4 29.33 36.00 -46.10
CA THR A 4 28.19 35.13 -45.78
C THR A 4 27.72 35.35 -44.34
N PRO A 5 26.43 35.58 -44.08
CA PRO A 5 25.92 35.74 -42.71
C PRO A 5 26.02 34.41 -41.95
N ARG A 6 26.71 34.43 -40.80
CA ARG A 6 26.73 33.32 -39.84
C ARG A 6 25.31 33.09 -39.32
N ARG A 7 24.70 31.94 -39.65
CA ARG A 7 23.46 31.48 -39.01
C ARG A 7 23.74 31.29 -37.51
N ALA A 8 22.93 31.93 -36.66
CA ALA A 8 22.94 31.68 -35.22
C ALA A 8 22.57 30.22 -34.95
N PRO A 9 23.22 29.54 -33.99
CA PRO A 9 22.85 28.19 -33.61
C PRO A 9 21.43 28.17 -33.04
N PRO A 10 20.65 27.09 -33.26
CA PRO A 10 19.32 26.98 -32.69
C PRO A 10 19.40 27.10 -31.17
N ALA A 11 18.51 27.90 -30.59
CA ALA A 11 18.42 28.10 -29.15
C ALA A 11 18.11 26.75 -28.49
N LEU A 12 19.16 26.08 -27.98
CA LEU A 12 19.01 24.89 -27.17
C LEU A 12 18.16 25.26 -25.95
N LEU A 13 17.01 24.59 -25.80
CA LEU A 13 16.13 24.75 -24.65
C LEU A 13 16.96 24.56 -23.38
N ARG A 14 16.92 25.57 -22.50
CA ARG A 14 17.63 25.52 -21.22
C ARG A 14 17.16 24.27 -20.45
N PRO A 15 18.06 23.46 -19.88
CA PRO A 15 17.70 22.23 -19.18
C PRO A 15 16.59 22.41 -18.12
N GLY A 16 16.56 23.56 -17.44
CA GLY A 16 15.52 23.90 -16.47
C GLY A 16 14.12 24.07 -17.06
N ALA A 17 13.99 24.51 -18.32
CA ALA A 17 12.70 24.64 -19.00
C ALA A 17 12.11 23.26 -19.33
N LEU A 18 12.96 22.29 -19.70
CA LEU A 18 12.56 20.91 -19.97
C LEU A 18 12.10 20.19 -18.69
N LEU A 19 12.83 20.35 -17.59
CA LEU A 19 12.43 19.81 -16.29
C LEU A 19 11.11 20.42 -15.80
N GLY A 20 10.95 21.74 -15.93
CA GLY A 20 9.71 22.43 -15.57
C GLY A 20 8.51 21.95 -16.38
N ALA A 21 8.66 21.80 -17.69
CA ALA A 21 7.62 21.26 -18.56
C ALA A 21 7.27 19.81 -18.21
N TYR A 22 8.27 18.97 -17.93
CA TYR A 22 8.05 17.59 -17.47
C TYR A 22 7.28 17.54 -16.16
N LEU A 23 7.66 18.32 -15.15
CA LEU A 23 6.96 18.37 -13.86
C LEU A 23 5.52 18.87 -14.01
N ALA A 24 5.29 19.92 -14.79
CA ALA A 24 3.96 20.43 -15.06
C ALA A 24 3.09 19.38 -15.75
N LEU A 25 3.63 18.70 -16.76
CA LEU A 25 2.94 17.61 -17.46
C LEU A 25 2.63 16.45 -16.50
N HIS A 26 3.60 16.02 -15.70
CA HIS A 26 3.46 14.93 -14.75
C HIS A 26 2.34 15.23 -13.72
N VAL A 27 2.38 16.40 -13.08
CA VAL A 27 1.36 16.82 -12.11
C VAL A 27 -0.03 16.91 -12.76
N THR A 28 -0.11 17.45 -13.99
CA THR A 28 -1.39 17.55 -14.71
C THR A 28 -1.96 16.16 -15.02
N LEU A 29 -1.14 15.24 -15.53
CA LEU A 29 -1.56 13.87 -15.82
C LEU A 29 -1.97 13.11 -14.55
N SER A 30 -1.24 13.29 -13.46
CA SER A 30 -1.57 12.72 -12.16
C SER A 30 -2.90 13.26 -11.63
N ALA A 31 -3.15 14.57 -11.73
CA ALA A 31 -4.42 15.19 -11.34
C ALA A 31 -5.60 14.69 -12.19
N ILE A 32 -5.42 14.57 -13.51
CA ILE A 32 -6.45 14.01 -14.40
C ILE A 32 -6.73 12.55 -14.05
N GLY A 33 -5.69 11.74 -13.87
CA GLY A 33 -5.84 10.33 -13.47
C GLY A 33 -6.56 10.18 -12.14
N ALA A 34 -6.26 11.06 -11.19
CA ALA A 34 -6.90 11.12 -9.89
C ALA A 34 -8.40 11.45 -9.94
N VAL A 35 -8.79 12.38 -10.81
CA VAL A 35 -10.20 12.80 -10.95
C VAL A 35 -11.02 11.78 -11.75
N THR A 36 -10.43 11.20 -12.78
CA THR A 36 -11.16 10.39 -13.76
C THR A 36 -11.18 8.89 -13.44
N GLY A 37 -10.25 8.40 -12.61
CA GLY A 37 -10.19 6.99 -12.23
C GLY A 37 -10.01 6.03 -13.41
N VAL A 38 -9.50 6.52 -14.55
CA VAL A 38 -9.49 5.76 -15.81
C VAL A 38 -8.69 4.46 -15.65
N PRO A 39 -9.34 3.30 -15.81
CA PRO A 39 -8.64 2.02 -15.84
C PRO A 39 -7.75 1.96 -17.08
N ALA A 40 -6.55 1.41 -16.93
CA ALA A 40 -5.67 1.22 -18.08
C ALA A 40 -6.31 0.20 -19.03
N PRO A 41 -6.46 0.51 -20.35
CA PRO A 41 -7.05 -0.42 -21.31
C PRO A 41 -6.16 -1.68 -21.47
N PRO A 42 -6.71 -2.86 -21.79
CA PRO A 42 -5.92 -4.10 -21.92
C PRO A 42 -5.17 -4.18 -23.26
N ASN A 43 -4.49 -3.10 -23.65
CA ASN A 43 -3.76 -2.97 -24.90
C ASN A 43 -2.38 -2.35 -24.65
N VAL A 44 -1.61 -2.13 -25.72
CA VAL A 44 -0.26 -1.54 -25.64
C VAL A 44 -0.27 -0.16 -24.94
N ALA A 45 -1.31 0.65 -25.15
CA ALA A 45 -1.44 1.93 -24.49
C ALA A 45 -1.59 1.77 -22.97
N GLY A 46 -2.37 0.78 -22.51
CA GLY A 46 -2.46 0.48 -21.07
C GLY A 46 -1.18 -0.10 -20.48
N ALA A 47 -0.42 -0.88 -21.25
CA ALA A 47 0.91 -1.35 -20.82
C ALA A 47 1.88 -0.17 -20.63
N LEU A 48 1.89 0.81 -21.54
CA LEU A 48 2.69 2.02 -21.42
C LEU A 48 2.23 2.90 -20.25
N ILE A 49 0.92 3.04 -20.04
CA ILE A 49 0.36 3.73 -18.87
C ILE A 49 0.78 3.02 -17.57
N GLY A 50 0.74 1.68 -17.55
CA GLY A 50 1.20 0.87 -16.42
C GLY A 50 2.67 1.05 -16.13
N ALA A 51 3.53 1.00 -17.15
CA ALA A 51 4.96 1.25 -17.02
C ALA A 51 5.23 2.67 -16.50
N TYR A 52 4.57 3.69 -17.05
CA TYR A 52 4.67 5.06 -16.56
C TYR A 52 4.22 5.17 -15.09
N ARG A 53 3.08 4.57 -14.73
CA ARG A 53 2.57 4.55 -13.35
C ARG A 53 3.57 3.92 -12.36
N ASN A 54 4.23 2.84 -12.75
CA ASN A 54 5.23 2.15 -11.94
C ASN A 54 6.52 2.95 -11.79
N VAL A 55 7.03 3.52 -12.89
CA VAL A 55 8.29 4.30 -12.89
C VAL A 55 8.13 5.66 -12.22
N SER A 56 7.01 6.33 -12.45
CA SER A 56 6.75 7.68 -11.93
C SER A 56 6.13 7.69 -10.52
N GLY A 57 5.72 6.54 -9.99
CA GLY A 57 5.01 6.44 -8.72
C GLY A 57 3.55 6.91 -8.78
N ALA A 58 3.05 7.36 -9.94
CA ALA A 58 1.68 7.83 -10.09
C ALA A 58 0.61 6.72 -9.96
N GLY A 59 1.01 5.44 -9.99
CA GLY A 59 0.12 4.30 -9.76
C GLY A 59 0.19 3.69 -8.36
N GLU A 60 1.12 4.12 -7.52
CA GLU A 60 1.26 3.58 -6.17
C GLU A 60 0.21 4.19 -5.24
N THR A 61 -0.46 3.33 -4.47
CA THR A 61 -1.41 3.70 -3.41
C THR A 61 -0.79 4.61 -2.35
N TYR A 62 0.55 4.63 -2.24
CA TYR A 62 1.33 5.56 -1.42
C TYR A 62 2.15 6.52 -2.30
N GLY A 63 1.49 7.30 -3.13
CA GLY A 63 2.09 8.46 -3.80
C GLY A 63 1.76 9.75 -3.06
N PHE A 64 2.70 10.69 -2.96
CA PHE A 64 2.47 12.05 -2.40
C PHE A 64 1.31 12.80 -3.08
N PHE A 65 0.89 12.33 -4.26
CA PHE A 65 -0.19 12.88 -5.09
C PHE A 65 -1.38 11.92 -5.27
N SER A 66 -1.46 10.83 -4.49
CA SER A 66 -2.62 9.95 -4.55
C SER A 66 -3.87 10.67 -4.02
N PRO A 67 -4.98 10.75 -4.78
CA PRO A 67 -6.20 11.42 -4.32
C PRO A 67 -6.91 10.69 -3.18
N SER A 68 -6.58 9.41 -2.99
CA SER A 68 -7.12 8.55 -1.94
C SER A 68 -5.96 7.94 -1.16
N ILE A 69 -5.93 8.23 0.14
CA ILE A 69 -5.09 7.47 1.06
C ILE A 69 -5.75 6.08 1.16
N PRO A 70 -5.05 4.99 0.81
CA PRO A 70 -5.59 3.64 0.97
C PRO A 70 -5.93 3.39 2.43
N ASP A 71 -6.97 2.60 2.67
CA ASP A 71 -7.31 2.17 4.02
C ASP A 71 -6.13 1.41 4.61
N GLN A 72 -5.69 1.84 5.79
CA GLN A 72 -4.59 1.20 6.50
C GLN A 72 -5.08 -0.15 7.00
N ILE A 73 -4.33 -1.22 6.75
CA ILE A 73 -4.64 -2.55 7.26
C ILE A 73 -3.82 -2.81 8.53
N SER A 74 -4.45 -3.43 9.52
CA SER A 74 -3.79 -3.95 10.72
C SER A 74 -4.10 -5.43 10.94
N ALA A 75 -3.15 -6.16 11.51
CA ALA A 75 -3.35 -7.55 11.90
C ALA A 75 -3.38 -7.66 13.43
N ARG A 76 -4.44 -8.25 13.98
CA ARG A 76 -4.56 -8.57 15.40
C ARG A 76 -4.41 -10.07 15.59
N LEU A 77 -3.43 -10.48 16.38
CA LEU A 77 -3.21 -11.85 16.78
C LEU A 77 -3.67 -12.03 18.22
N GLN A 78 -4.60 -12.96 18.43
CA GLN A 78 -5.03 -13.41 19.74
C GLN A 78 -4.44 -14.80 19.97
N VAL A 79 -3.44 -14.88 20.84
CA VAL A 79 -2.71 -16.10 21.19
C VAL A 79 -3.29 -16.63 22.48
N THR A 80 -3.87 -17.83 22.45
CA THR A 80 -4.44 -18.51 23.61
C THR A 80 -3.53 -19.66 24.03
N ASP A 81 -3.14 -19.69 25.30
CA ASP A 81 -2.34 -20.78 25.88
C ASP A 81 -3.20 -21.97 26.35
N ALA A 82 -2.55 -23.05 26.77
CA ALA A 82 -3.22 -24.25 27.27
C ALA A 82 -4.08 -24.01 28.52
N GLN A 83 -3.80 -22.95 29.29
CA GLN A 83 -4.58 -22.55 30.46
C GLN A 83 -5.75 -21.62 30.10
N GLY A 84 -5.96 -21.32 28.81
CA GLY A 84 -7.02 -20.45 28.31
C GLY A 84 -6.71 -18.95 28.44
N ARG A 85 -5.51 -18.55 28.86
CA ARG A 85 -5.14 -17.13 28.92
C ARG A 85 -4.88 -16.64 27.50
N THR A 86 -5.44 -15.48 27.19
CA THR A 86 -5.30 -14.86 25.85
C THR A 86 -4.40 -13.64 25.92
N ARG A 87 -3.39 -13.59 25.05
CA ARG A 87 -2.54 -12.42 24.81
C ARG A 87 -2.86 -11.86 23.43
N THR A 88 -2.92 -10.54 23.33
CA THR A 88 -3.19 -9.86 22.05
C THR A 88 -1.95 -9.11 21.59
N ARG A 89 -1.61 -9.26 20.32
CA ARG A 89 -0.57 -8.49 19.64
C ARG A 89 -1.14 -7.89 18.36
N THR A 90 -0.85 -6.64 18.09
CA THR A 90 -1.32 -5.94 16.90
C THR A 90 -0.12 -5.50 16.07
N PHE A 91 -0.20 -5.71 14.76
CA PHE A 91 0.75 -5.24 13.76
C PHE A 91 0.10 -4.21 12.82
N GLY A 92 0.91 -3.35 12.21
CA GLY A 92 0.47 -2.32 11.27
C GLY A 92 0.41 -0.90 11.86
N PHE A 93 0.80 -0.71 13.11
CA PHE A 93 0.74 0.57 13.84
C PHE A 93 1.97 0.86 14.72
N GLY A 94 2.91 -0.07 14.78
CA GLY A 94 4.10 0.01 15.60
C GLY A 94 5.22 0.81 14.95
N HIS A 95 6.27 1.03 15.74
CA HIS A 95 7.48 1.72 15.32
C HIS A 95 8.70 0.78 15.23
N SER A 96 8.50 -0.53 15.38
CA SER A 96 9.59 -1.49 15.24
C SER A 96 9.86 -1.78 13.77
N GLU A 97 11.10 -2.13 13.47
CA GLU A 97 11.51 -2.57 12.13
C GLU A 97 10.71 -3.79 11.68
N PHE A 98 10.51 -4.76 12.57
CA PHE A 98 9.68 -5.93 12.29
C PHE A 98 8.24 -5.55 11.89
N ASP A 99 7.62 -4.61 12.62
CA ASP A 99 6.27 -4.15 12.28
C ASP A 99 6.22 -3.43 10.93
N SER A 100 7.27 -2.68 10.60
CA SER A 100 7.40 -2.03 9.28
C SER A 100 7.50 -3.06 8.14
N HIS A 101 8.24 -4.15 8.35
CA HIS A 101 8.30 -5.26 7.41
C HIS A 101 6.96 -6.00 7.27
N VAL A 102 6.28 -6.27 8.39
CA VAL A 102 4.95 -6.86 8.38
C VAL A 102 3.96 -5.96 7.64
N SER A 103 3.97 -4.65 7.90
CA SER A 103 3.12 -3.68 7.20
C SER A 103 3.34 -3.69 5.69
N THR A 104 4.59 -3.83 5.26
CA THR A 104 4.94 -3.96 3.83
C THR A 104 4.37 -5.25 3.24
N LEU A 105 4.47 -6.38 3.94
CA LEU A 105 3.86 -7.65 3.52
C LEU A 105 2.33 -7.57 3.47
N MET A 106 1.71 -6.86 4.41
CA MET A 106 0.27 -6.62 4.43
C MET A 106 -0.18 -5.83 3.19
N LEU A 107 0.55 -4.79 2.80
CA LEU A 107 0.28 -4.03 1.58
C LEU A 107 0.40 -4.91 0.32
N ALA A 108 1.46 -5.72 0.24
CA ALA A 108 1.66 -6.63 -0.90
C ALA A 108 0.53 -7.68 -1.00
N THR A 109 0.14 -8.27 0.13
CA THR A 109 -0.91 -9.30 0.19
C THR A 109 -2.30 -8.72 -0.07
N GLN A 110 -2.55 -7.45 0.27
CA GLN A 110 -3.75 -6.73 -0.13
C GLN A 110 -3.84 -6.57 -1.65
N LYS A 111 -2.74 -6.14 -2.30
CA LYS A 111 -2.68 -6.01 -3.77
C LYS A 111 -2.92 -7.36 -4.46
N LEU A 112 -2.38 -8.46 -3.91
CA LEU A 112 -2.50 -9.81 -4.48
C LEU A 112 -3.75 -10.58 -4.01
N ARG A 113 -4.53 -10.03 -3.06
CA ARG A 113 -5.67 -10.69 -2.40
C ARG A 113 -5.33 -12.04 -1.74
N THR A 114 -4.13 -12.16 -1.18
CA THR A 114 -3.61 -13.41 -0.56
C THR A 114 -3.65 -13.37 0.96
N TYR A 115 -4.78 -12.98 1.54
CA TYR A 115 -4.94 -12.79 2.99
C TYR A 115 -4.78 -14.07 3.80
N ASP A 116 -5.20 -15.21 3.27
CA ASP A 116 -5.03 -16.52 3.93
C ASP A 116 -3.55 -16.86 4.11
N LEU A 117 -2.71 -16.59 3.10
CA LEU A 117 -1.28 -16.82 3.20
C LEU A 117 -0.64 -15.91 4.26
N LEU A 118 -1.01 -14.63 4.30
CA LEU A 118 -0.56 -13.70 5.34
C LEU A 118 -0.96 -14.21 6.73
N ALA A 119 -2.23 -14.60 6.91
CA ALA A 119 -2.75 -15.06 8.18
C ALA A 119 -2.04 -16.32 8.68
N ARG A 120 -1.76 -17.28 7.78
CA ARG A 120 -0.96 -18.47 8.09
C ARG A 120 0.46 -18.11 8.52
N THR A 121 1.14 -17.23 7.79
CA THR A 121 2.49 -16.78 8.16
C THR A 121 2.53 -16.12 9.53
N LEU A 122 1.56 -15.24 9.81
CA LEU A 122 1.43 -14.57 11.11
C LEU A 122 1.08 -15.56 12.23
N ALA A 123 0.23 -16.55 11.97
CA ALA A 123 -0.10 -17.59 12.92
C ALA A 123 1.11 -18.48 13.23
N THR A 124 1.86 -18.90 12.21
CA THR A 124 3.12 -19.66 12.38
C THR A 124 4.13 -18.86 13.18
N TYR A 125 4.28 -17.55 12.90
CA TYR A 125 5.11 -16.67 13.70
C TYR A 125 4.70 -16.67 15.18
N ALA A 126 3.42 -16.46 15.48
CA ALA A 126 2.93 -16.40 16.86
C ALA A 126 3.03 -17.75 17.60
N LEU A 127 2.79 -18.86 16.92
CA LEU A 127 2.97 -20.20 17.48
C LEU A 127 4.45 -20.49 17.80
N ASN A 128 5.38 -19.97 17.00
CA ASN A 128 6.82 -20.09 17.28
C ASN A 128 7.29 -19.18 18.41
N ASP A 129 6.71 -17.96 18.51
CA ASP A 129 7.02 -16.97 19.56
C ASP A 129 6.47 -17.38 20.94
N ALA A 130 5.35 -18.13 20.95
CA ALA A 130 4.70 -18.63 22.16
C ALA A 130 4.56 -20.16 22.12
N PRO A 131 5.55 -20.93 22.60
CA PRO A 131 5.54 -22.39 22.54
C PRO A 131 4.39 -23.06 23.32
N ASP A 132 3.79 -22.36 24.28
CA ASP A 132 2.64 -22.79 25.07
C ASP A 132 1.29 -22.47 24.40
N ALA A 133 1.30 -21.80 23.24
CA ALA A 133 0.11 -21.45 22.50
C ALA A 133 -0.55 -22.70 21.89
N VAL A 134 -1.83 -22.90 22.20
CA VAL A 134 -2.65 -23.96 21.60
C VAL A 134 -3.48 -23.45 20.43
N ARG A 135 -3.78 -22.15 20.43
CA ARG A 135 -4.63 -21.51 19.43
C ARG A 135 -4.17 -20.10 19.15
N VAL A 136 -4.12 -19.72 17.88
CA VAL A 136 -3.88 -18.36 17.42
C VAL A 136 -5.02 -17.95 16.50
N ARG A 137 -5.76 -16.91 16.87
CA ARG A 137 -6.73 -16.26 15.99
C ARG A 137 -6.09 -15.03 15.37
N VAL A 138 -6.16 -14.93 14.05
CA VAL A 138 -5.65 -13.79 13.27
C VAL A 138 -6.84 -13.07 12.66
N VAL A 139 -6.97 -11.79 13.01
CA VAL A 139 -8.00 -10.89 12.47
C VAL A 139 -7.29 -9.80 11.67
N LEU A 140 -7.72 -9.60 10.43
CA LEU A 140 -7.28 -8.45 9.64
C LEU A 140 -8.39 -7.40 9.61
N THR A 141 -7.99 -6.15 9.86
CA THR A 141 -8.90 -5.02 10.02
C THR A 141 -8.47 -3.89 9.10
N ASP A 142 -9.42 -3.34 8.34
CA ASP A 142 -9.26 -2.12 7.56
C ASP A 142 -9.63 -0.90 8.41
N HIS A 143 -8.86 0.17 8.30
CA HIS A 143 -9.11 1.45 8.95
C HIS A 143 -9.57 2.47 7.91
N LEU A 144 -10.90 2.60 7.82
CA LEU A 144 -11.59 3.47 6.87
C LEU A 144 -11.42 4.93 7.30
N VAL A 145 -10.54 5.65 6.60
CA VAL A 145 -10.30 7.08 6.87
C VAL A 145 -11.42 7.90 6.24
N PRO A 146 -12.15 8.73 6.99
CA PRO A 146 -13.21 9.56 6.42
C PRO A 146 -12.61 10.60 5.46
N SER A 147 -13.42 11.02 4.48
CA SER A 147 -13.05 12.16 3.63
C SER A 147 -12.81 13.43 4.47
N MET A 148 -11.96 14.33 4.00
CA MET A 148 -11.67 15.60 4.71
C MET A 148 -12.94 16.41 5.01
N ARG A 149 -13.94 16.36 4.13
CA ARG A 149 -15.24 17.01 4.35
C ARG A 149 -15.99 16.37 5.50
N ALA A 150 -16.06 15.04 5.55
CA ALA A 150 -16.72 14.29 6.61
C ALA A 150 -15.99 14.45 7.95
N ALA A 151 -14.65 14.46 7.94
CA ALA A 151 -13.84 14.69 9.13
C ALA A 151 -14.12 16.08 9.75
N ARG A 152 -14.27 17.13 8.93
CA ARG A 152 -14.64 18.49 9.39
C ARG A 152 -16.02 18.56 10.05
N THR A 153 -16.94 17.67 9.66
CA THR A 153 -18.27 17.55 10.30
C THR A 153 -18.28 16.55 11.46
N GLY A 154 -17.11 16.09 11.93
CA GLY A 154 -16.97 15.24 13.10
C GLY A 154 -16.95 13.72 12.84
N ALA A 155 -16.94 13.28 11.58
CA ALA A 155 -16.78 11.86 11.27
C ALA A 155 -15.43 11.33 11.78
N ARG A 156 -15.43 10.09 12.26
CA ARG A 156 -14.24 9.39 12.78
C ARG A 156 -13.91 8.19 11.92
N THR A 157 -12.65 7.76 11.99
CA THR A 157 -12.16 6.51 11.40
C THR A 157 -13.01 5.36 11.89
N ARG A 158 -13.38 4.47 10.96
CA ARG A 158 -14.12 3.24 11.26
C ARG A 158 -13.22 2.04 11.02
N THR A 159 -13.32 1.05 11.88
CA THR A 159 -12.64 -0.23 11.72
C THR A 159 -13.60 -1.25 11.13
N HIS A 160 -13.12 -2.03 10.17
CA HIS A 160 -13.88 -3.11 9.57
C HIS A 160 -13.03 -4.38 9.53
N ASP A 161 -13.44 -5.40 10.29
CA ASP A 161 -12.79 -6.71 10.25
C ASP A 161 -13.25 -7.44 9.00
N PHE A 162 -12.34 -7.69 8.06
CA PHE A 162 -12.67 -8.30 6.76
C PHE A 162 -12.12 -9.72 6.62
N TYR A 163 -11.25 -10.15 7.54
CA TYR A 163 -10.69 -11.49 7.56
C TYR A 163 -10.53 -11.97 9.00
N ASP A 164 -10.94 -13.21 9.27
CA ASP A 164 -10.82 -13.85 10.57
C ASP A 164 -10.54 -15.34 10.37
N ALA A 165 -9.40 -15.81 10.88
CA ALA A 165 -9.04 -17.21 10.86
C ALA A 165 -8.43 -17.65 12.18
N THR A 166 -8.76 -18.86 12.59
CA THR A 166 -8.19 -19.49 13.78
C THR A 166 -7.32 -20.66 13.37
N PHE A 167 -6.11 -20.69 13.92
CA PHE A 167 -5.11 -21.71 13.68
C PHE A 167 -4.78 -22.40 14.99
N THR A 168 -4.52 -23.70 14.91
CA THR A 168 -4.05 -24.51 16.02
C THR A 168 -2.84 -25.28 15.55
N LEU A 169 -1.90 -25.58 16.44
CA LEU A 169 -0.85 -26.54 16.14
C LEU A 169 -1.51 -27.87 15.78
N LYS A 170 -1.17 -28.40 14.59
CA LYS A 170 -1.53 -29.77 14.24
C LYS A 170 -0.59 -30.70 15.00
N GLY A 171 -0.95 -30.99 16.25
CA GLY A 171 -0.22 -31.91 17.11
C GLY A 171 -0.93 -33.27 17.18
N ASP A 172 -0.25 -34.27 16.64
CA ASP A 172 -0.30 -35.70 16.92
C ASP A 172 -1.55 -36.20 17.67
N ALA A 173 -2.46 -36.80 16.89
CA ALA A 173 -3.29 -37.88 17.41
C ALA A 173 -2.34 -38.95 17.98
N ARG A 174 -2.12 -38.92 19.28
CA ARG A 174 -1.73 -40.12 20.03
C ARG A 174 -2.94 -41.02 20.17
#